data_AF-A0A4P6UXJ4-F1
#
_entry.id   AF-A0A4P6UXJ4-F1
#
_cell.length_a   1.000
_cell.length_b   1.000
_cell.length_c   1.000
_cell.angle_alpha   90.00
_cell.angle_beta   90.00
_cell.angle_gamma   90.00
#
_symmetry.space_group_name_H-M   'P 1'
#
loop_
_entity.id
_entity.type
_entity.pdbx_description
1 polymer ?
#
loop_
_entity_poly.entity_id
_entity_poly.type
_entity_poly.pdbx_seq_one_letter_code
_entity_poly.pdbx_strand_id
1 'polypeptide(L)'
;MPKNPELRKVWEQRIADYRKSGQTQVNWCKENQWSIHQFKYWLRKIENPINNQGKSTKWVSVTLEDHSQTVENSLRIEISGISIEVKPGFDPAFLSEVVRTLKSTC
;
A
#
# COMPACT_ATOMS: atom_id res chain seq x y z
N MET A 1 17.12 10.31 11.44
CA MET A 1 17.17 11.54 12.28
C MET A 1 15.92 12.38 12.02
N PRO A 2 15.26 12.96 13.05
CA PRO A 2 14.10 13.82 12.80
C PRO A 2 14.53 15.08 12.03
N LYS A 3 13.80 15.42 10.97
CA LYS A 3 14.10 16.49 10.00
C LYS A 3 14.16 17.92 10.60
N ASN A 4 13.91 18.12 11.89
CA ASN A 4 14.09 19.42 12.56
C ASN A 4 14.16 19.27 14.10
N PRO A 5 15.32 19.46 14.76
CA PRO A 5 15.46 19.33 16.21
C PRO A 5 14.71 20.42 16.99
N GLU A 6 14.50 21.60 16.41
CA GLU A 6 13.83 22.73 17.08
C GLU A 6 12.34 22.44 17.31
N LEU A 7 11.68 21.74 16.38
CA LEU A 7 10.28 21.31 16.57
C LEU A 7 10.12 20.41 17.80
N ARG A 8 11.09 19.53 18.07
CA ARG A 8 11.00 18.61 19.20
C ARG A 8 10.98 19.36 20.54
N LYS A 9 11.88 20.33 20.72
CA LYS A 9 11.94 21.16 21.94
C LYS A 9 10.63 21.91 22.18
N VAL A 10 10.05 22.47 21.11
CA VAL A 10 8.75 23.16 21.18
C VAL A 10 7.64 22.23 21.66
N TRP A 11 7.60 20.99 21.15
CA TRP A 11 6.60 20.02 21.57
C TRP A 11 6.83 19.45 22.97
N GLU A 12 8.09 19.32 23.40
CA GLU A 12 8.42 18.95 24.78
C GLU A 12 7.92 20.01 25.77
N GLN A 13 8.14 21.30 25.47
CA GLN A 13 7.63 22.40 26.29
C GLN A 13 6.10 22.38 26.37
N ARG A 14 5.42 22.26 25.23
CA ARG A 14 3.96 22.19 25.16
C ARG A 14 3.39 21.03 25.97
N ILE A 15 4.01 19.86 25.92
CA ILE A 15 3.59 18.71 26.71
C ILE A 15 3.82 18.96 28.20
N ALA A 16 4.92 19.62 28.59
CA ALA A 16 5.15 20.00 29.97
C ALA A 16 4.07 20.97 30.48
N ASP A 17 3.66 21.95 29.68
CA ASP A 17 2.60 22.89 30.01
C ASP A 17 1.24 22.18 30.10
N TYR A 18 0.94 21.26 29.19
CA TYR A 18 -0.22 20.37 29.29
C TYR A 18 -0.23 19.57 30.61
N ARG A 19 0.90 18.95 30.97
CA ARG A 19 1.01 18.15 32.20
C ARG A 19 0.79 19.00 33.46
N LYS A 20 1.24 20.25 33.44
CA LYS A 20 0.98 21.22 34.53
C LYS A 20 -0.48 21.69 34.57
N SER A 21 -1.16 21.76 33.43
CA SER A 21 -2.55 22.25 33.35
C SER A 21 -3.56 21.34 34.05
N GLY A 22 -3.28 20.03 34.16
CA GLY A 22 -4.23 19.05 34.69
C GLY A 22 -5.48 18.84 33.84
N GLN A 23 -5.56 19.46 32.66
CA GLN A 23 -6.71 19.38 31.76
C GLN A 23 -6.72 18.07 30.98
N THR A 24 -7.87 17.72 30.40
CA THR A 24 -7.94 16.64 29.40
C THR A 24 -7.26 17.09 28.10
N GLN A 25 -6.70 16.14 27.35
CA GLN A 25 -6.04 16.42 26.07
C GLN A 25 -6.92 17.22 25.11
N VAL A 26 -8.23 16.93 25.09
CA VAL A 26 -9.20 17.57 24.20
C VAL A 26 -9.39 19.03 24.57
N ASN A 27 -9.55 19.35 25.86
CA ASN A 27 -9.75 20.72 26.31
C ASN A 27 -8.48 21.55 26.12
N TRP A 28 -7.33 21.00 26.47
CA TRP A 28 -6.05 21.68 26.28
C TRP A 28 -5.76 21.96 24.79
N CYS A 29 -6.04 21.00 23.91
CA CYS A 29 -5.90 21.20 22.46
C CYS A 29 -6.88 22.27 21.92
N LYS A 30 -8.11 22.32 22.43
CA LYS A 30 -9.09 23.34 22.02
C LYS A 30 -8.67 24.74 22.44
N GLU A 31 -8.24 24.92 23.68
CA GLU A 31 -7.80 26.22 24.21
C GLU A 31 -6.55 26.73 23.50
N ASN A 32 -5.60 25.84 23.21
CA ASN A 32 -4.33 26.18 22.57
C ASN A 32 -4.37 26.04 21.04
N GLN A 33 -5.55 25.79 20.45
CA GLN A 33 -5.79 25.71 19.00
C GLN A 33 -4.93 24.67 18.26
N TRP A 34 -4.66 23.53 18.91
CA TRP A 34 -3.93 22.41 18.34
C TRP A 34 -4.85 21.30 17.86
N SER A 35 -4.46 20.62 16.78
CA SER A 35 -5.12 19.38 16.39
C SER A 35 -4.83 18.28 17.41
N ILE A 36 -5.90 17.65 17.92
CA ILE A 36 -5.79 16.50 18.83
C ILE A 36 -4.96 15.35 18.23
N HIS A 37 -4.99 15.18 16.91
CA HIS A 37 -4.20 14.16 16.22
C HIS A 37 -2.71 14.47 16.26
N GLN A 38 -2.34 15.73 15.98
CA GLN A 38 -0.94 16.18 16.07
C GLN A 38 -0.42 16.07 17.50
N PHE A 39 -1.24 16.46 18.48
CA PHE A 39 -0.89 16.35 19.90
C PHE A 39 -0.62 14.90 20.30
N LYS A 40 -1.54 13.96 19.98
CA LYS A 40 -1.35 12.53 20.27
C LYS A 40 -0.12 11.95 19.59
N TYR A 41 0.15 12.35 18.35
CA TYR A 41 1.37 11.95 17.64
C TYR A 41 2.63 12.36 18.40
N TRP A 42 2.73 13.64 18.80
CA TRP A 42 3.89 14.16 19.52
C TRP A 42 4.02 13.60 20.93
N LEU A 43 2.90 13.41 21.62
CA LEU A 43 2.86 12.75 22.92
C LEU A 43 3.46 11.35 22.84
N ARG A 44 2.98 10.52 21.90
CA ARG A 44 3.54 9.18 21.65
C ARG A 44 5.02 9.24 21.25
N LYS A 45 5.40 10.22 20.44
CA LYS A 45 6.77 10.38 19.95
C LYS A 45 7.78 10.74 21.04
N ILE A 46 7.35 11.56 22.00
CA ILE A 46 8.19 12.02 23.11
C ILE A 46 8.20 10.98 24.25
N GLU A 47 7.07 10.33 24.55
CA GLU A 47 6.96 9.33 25.63
C GLU A 47 7.52 7.96 25.24
N ASN A 48 7.47 7.59 23.96
CA ASN A 48 7.98 6.32 23.46
C ASN A 48 9.08 6.55 22.40
N PRO A 49 10.30 6.96 22.81
CA PRO A 49 11.42 7.11 21.90
C PRO A 49 11.82 5.78 21.23
N ILE A 50 11.60 4.65 21.92
CA ILE A 50 12.00 3.31 21.48
C ILE A 50 11.11 2.78 20.33
N ASN A 51 9.80 3.08 20.34
CA ASN A 51 8.86 2.58 19.34
C ASN A 51 8.87 3.36 18.00
N ASN A 52 9.57 4.48 17.93
CA ASN A 52 9.69 5.29 16.71
C ASN A 52 11.04 5.11 15.99
N GLN A 53 11.93 4.26 16.51
CA GLN A 53 13.19 3.92 15.83
C GLN A 53 13.03 2.97 14.63
N GLY A 54 11.82 2.49 14.35
CA GLY A 54 11.60 1.73 13.15
C GLY A 54 10.46 0.74 13.29
N LYS A 55 9.24 1.23 13.14
CA LYS A 55 8.36 0.52 12.21
C LYS A 55 8.84 0.87 10.81
N SER A 56 10.05 0.40 10.48
CA SER A 56 10.43 0.22 9.09
C SER A 56 9.37 -0.72 8.57
N THR A 57 8.48 -0.22 7.71
CA THR A 57 7.68 -1.10 6.87
C THR A 57 8.68 -2.02 6.21
N LYS A 58 8.81 -3.25 6.73
CA LYS A 58 9.66 -4.27 6.14
C LYS A 58 8.98 -4.63 4.83
N TRP A 59 9.36 -3.92 3.78
CA TRP A 59 9.06 -4.33 2.42
C TRP A 59 9.73 -5.69 2.26
N VAL A 60 8.91 -6.74 2.26
CA VAL A 60 9.36 -8.06 1.84
C VAL A 60 9.45 -8.02 0.33
N SER A 61 10.65 -8.22 -0.19
CA SER A 61 10.85 -8.52 -1.61
C SER A 61 10.18 -9.87 -1.87
N VAL A 62 9.08 -9.85 -2.61
CA VAL A 62 8.56 -11.06 -3.24
C VAL A 62 9.46 -11.27 -4.45
N THR A 63 10.33 -12.27 -4.36
CA THR A 63 10.90 -12.86 -5.58
C THR A 63 9.73 -13.50 -6.27
N LEU A 64 9.24 -12.87 -7.34
CA LEU A 64 8.49 -13.61 -8.34
C LEU A 64 9.49 -14.66 -8.81
N GLU A 65 9.23 -15.91 -8.45
CA GLU A 65 9.82 -17.00 -9.20
C GLU A 65 9.42 -16.68 -10.63
N ASP A 66 10.40 -16.26 -11.45
CA ASP A 66 10.37 -16.62 -12.84
C ASP A 66 10.29 -18.14 -12.80
N HIS A 67 9.07 -18.66 -12.68
CA HIS A 67 8.64 -19.70 -13.56
C HIS A 67 9.04 -19.14 -14.91
N SER A 68 10.27 -19.47 -15.33
CA SER A 68 10.60 -19.64 -16.71
C SER A 68 9.36 -20.36 -17.21
N GLN A 69 8.47 -19.57 -17.81
CA GLN A 69 7.39 -20.11 -18.56
C GLN A 69 8.17 -21.05 -19.45
N THR A 70 8.01 -22.36 -19.20
CA THR A 70 8.09 -23.28 -20.31
C THR A 70 7.41 -22.51 -21.40
N VAL A 71 8.19 -22.14 -22.42
CA VAL A 71 7.67 -21.46 -23.59
C VAL A 71 6.78 -22.54 -24.20
N GLU A 72 5.62 -22.76 -23.58
CA GLU A 72 4.50 -23.44 -24.13
C GLU A 72 4.25 -22.55 -25.32
N ASN A 73 4.60 -23.05 -26.50
CA ASN A 73 4.43 -22.35 -27.78
C ASN A 73 2.92 -22.18 -28.01
N SER A 74 2.26 -21.41 -27.16
CA SER A 74 0.84 -21.17 -27.19
C SER A 74 0.59 -19.86 -27.92
N LEU A 75 -0.30 -19.93 -28.90
CA LEU A 75 -0.77 -18.78 -29.64
C LEU A 75 -2.00 -18.24 -28.90
N ARG A 76 -1.90 -17.01 -28.42
CA ARG A 76 -3.04 -16.29 -27.85
C ARG A 76 -3.72 -15.45 -28.92
N ILE A 77 -5.02 -15.66 -29.12
CA ILE A 77 -5.86 -14.94 -30.08
C ILE A 77 -6.89 -14.14 -29.29
N GLU A 78 -7.01 -12.84 -29.59
CA GLU A 78 -8.02 -11.97 -28.97
C GLU A 78 -8.98 -11.42 -30.04
N ILE A 79 -10.29 -11.65 -29.86
CA ILE A 79 -11.35 -11.18 -30.77
C ILE A 79 -12.47 -10.60 -29.92
N SER A 80 -12.74 -9.29 -30.06
CA SER A 80 -13.87 -8.59 -29.41
C SER A 80 -14.00 -8.86 -27.89
N GLY A 81 -12.87 -8.93 -27.18
CA GLY A 81 -12.82 -9.19 -25.72
C GLY A 81 -12.83 -10.68 -25.32
N ILE A 82 -12.87 -11.59 -26.29
CA ILE A 82 -12.69 -13.04 -26.08
C ILE A 82 -11.23 -13.38 -26.30
N SER A 83 -10.63 -14.06 -25.32
CA SER A 83 -9.24 -14.54 -25.37
C SER A 83 -9.22 -16.06 -25.52
N ILE A 84 -8.60 -16.55 -26.59
CA ILE A 84 -8.41 -17.98 -26.88
C ILE A 84 -6.92 -18.30 -26.78
N GLU A 85 -6.57 -19.33 -26.04
CA GLU A 85 -5.19 -19.84 -25.96
C GLU A 85 -5.09 -21.19 -26.68
N VAL A 86 -4.15 -21.28 -27.63
CA VAL A 86 -3.98 -22.45 -28.50
C VAL A 86 -2.60 -23.06 -28.27
N LYS A 87 -2.52 -24.30 -27.82
CA LYS A 87 -1.24 -25.01 -27.58
C LYS A 87 -0.82 -25.87 -28.78
N PRO A 88 0.46 -26.24 -28.93
CA PRO A 88 0.91 -27.15 -30.00
C PRO A 88 0.21 -28.51 -29.92
N GLY A 89 -0.09 -29.12 -31.07
CA GLY A 89 -0.83 -30.38 -31.16
C GLY A 89 -2.36 -30.22 -31.15
N PHE A 90 -2.86 -28.98 -31.23
CA PHE A 90 -4.28 -28.72 -31.44
C PHE A 90 -4.76 -29.21 -32.81
N ASP A 91 -6.06 -29.48 -32.94
CA ASP A 91 -6.70 -29.77 -34.21
C ASP A 91 -7.06 -28.46 -34.96
N PRO A 92 -6.44 -28.20 -36.13
CA PRO A 92 -6.73 -26.99 -36.91
C PRO A 92 -8.18 -26.90 -37.42
N ALA A 93 -8.81 -28.04 -37.72
CA ALA A 93 -10.19 -28.06 -38.21
C ALA A 93 -11.16 -27.63 -37.10
N PHE A 94 -10.98 -28.19 -35.90
CA PHE A 94 -11.77 -27.85 -34.73
C PHE A 94 -11.62 -26.38 -34.33
N LEU A 95 -10.38 -25.85 -34.29
CA LEU A 95 -10.16 -24.43 -33.98
C LEU A 95 -10.85 -23.51 -35.02
N SER A 96 -10.84 -23.90 -36.30
CA SER A 96 -11.51 -23.12 -37.35
C SER A 96 -13.02 -23.05 -37.14
N GLU A 97 -13.64 -24.16 -36.74
CA GLU A 97 -15.08 -24.23 -36.45
C GLU A 97 -15.47 -23.35 -35.25
N VAL A 98 -14.67 -23.40 -34.18
CA VAL A 98 -14.85 -22.53 -33.00
C VAL A 98 -14.78 -21.05 -33.40
N VAL A 99 -13.74 -20.65 -34.14
CA VAL A 99 -13.57 -19.25 -34.57
C VAL A 99 -14.69 -18.80 -35.50
N ARG A 100 -15.18 -19.66 -36.40
CA ARG A 100 -16.32 -19.34 -37.28
C ARG A 100 -17.61 -19.13 -36.49
N THR A 101 -17.87 -19.96 -35.48
CA THR A 101 -19.06 -19.84 -34.61
C THR A 101 -19.03 -18.56 -33.79
N LEU A 102 -17.86 -18.17 -33.28
CA LEU A 102 -17.69 -16.90 -32.57
C LEU A 102 -17.91 -15.71 -33.50
N LYS A 103 -17.44 -15.78 -34.75
CA LYS A 103 -17.69 -14.74 -35.76
C LYS A 103 -19.17 -14.59 -36.13
N SER A 104 -19.99 -15.63 -36.06
CA SER A 104 -21.43 -15.53 -36.39
C SER A 104 -22.30 -15.05 -35.23
N THR A 105 -21.77 -15.03 -34.01
CA THR A 105 -22.50 -14.71 -32.77
C THR A 105 -22.25 -13.27 -32.30
N CYS A 106 -21.24 -12.59 -32.88
CA CYS A 106 -20.94 -11.17 -32.71
C CYS A 106 -21.20 -10.41 -34.02
#